data_AF-A0A059FY90-F1
#
_entry.id   AF-A0A059FY90-F1
#
_cell.length_a   1.000
_cell.length_b   1.000
_cell.length_c   1.000
_cell.angle_alpha   90.00
_cell.angle_beta   90.00
_cell.angle_gamma   90.00
#
_symmetry.space_group_name_H-M   'P 1'
#
loop_
_entity.id
_entity.type
_entity.pdbx_description
1 polymer ?
#
loop_
_entity_poly.entity_id
_entity_poly.type
_entity_poly.pdbx_seq_one_letter_code
_entity_poly.pdbx_strand_id
1 'polypeptide(L)'
;MESVVVPVVLFLSPALIVWIVSHFNARKRQTVHETLRLAIDKGQVLSPEMLDKMSLLTDPVRADLRRGVLALAFGAAFAVLGGLISVEESEALTPMLGVACFPIFIGIAYIGLWAFGREKSAAE
;
A
#
# COMPACT_ATOMS: atom_id res chain seq x y z
N MET A 1 16.90 -15.11 -27.49
CA MET A 1 15.78 -15.37 -26.56
C MET A 1 16.10 -14.86 -25.15
N GLU A 2 17.31 -15.08 -24.64
CA GLU A 2 17.73 -14.62 -23.30
C GLU A 2 17.63 -13.09 -23.09
N SER A 3 17.90 -12.28 -24.12
CA SER A 3 17.81 -10.81 -24.06
C SER A 3 16.41 -10.25 -23.77
N VAL A 4 15.34 -11.00 -24.08
CA VAL A 4 13.95 -10.59 -23.80
C VAL A 4 13.48 -11.14 -22.45
N VAL A 5 13.99 -12.30 -22.04
CA VAL A 5 13.59 -12.95 -20.79
C VAL A 5 13.98 -12.10 -19.57
N VAL A 6 15.17 -11.49 -19.57
CA VAL A 6 15.66 -10.71 -18.42
C VAL A 6 14.76 -9.50 -18.11
N PRO A 7 14.44 -8.58 -19.04
CA PRO A 7 13.49 -7.49 -18.77
C PRO A 7 12.10 -8.00 -18.39
N VAL A 8 11.60 -9.04 -19.06
CA VAL A 8 10.26 -9.59 -18.80
C VAL A 8 10.15 -10.10 -17.37
N VAL A 9 11.13 -10.86 -16.88
CA VAL A 9 11.14 -11.36 -15.49
C VAL A 9 11.29 -10.22 -14.49
N LEU A 10 12.13 -9.23 -14.78
CA LEU A 10 12.32 -8.04 -13.95
C LEU A 10 11.00 -7.30 -13.73
N PHE A 11 10.21 -7.06 -14.79
CA PHE A 11 8.93 -6.34 -14.69
C PHE A 11 7.77 -7.22 -14.20
N LEU A 12 7.74 -8.52 -14.51
CA LEU A 12 6.70 -9.43 -14.01
C LEU A 12 6.81 -9.73 -12.52
N SER A 13 8.04 -9.78 -11.97
CA SER A 13 8.24 -10.14 -10.56
C SER A 13 7.52 -9.20 -9.57
N PRO A 14 7.63 -7.86 -9.63
CA PRO A 14 6.87 -6.98 -8.72
C PRO A 14 5.37 -7.06 -8.98
N ALA A 15 4.92 -7.22 -10.23
CA ALA A 15 3.50 -7.38 -10.55
C ALA A 15 2.91 -8.64 -9.91
N LEU A 16 3.66 -9.76 -9.95
CA LEU A 16 3.27 -11.01 -9.32
C LEU A 16 3.23 -10.89 -7.79
N ILE A 17 4.22 -10.22 -7.18
CA ILE A 17 4.23 -9.97 -5.72
C ILE A 17 2.99 -9.16 -5.30
N VAL A 18 2.68 -8.08 -6.02
CA VAL A 18 1.49 -7.26 -5.76
C VAL A 18 0.22 -8.09 -5.92
N TRP A 19 0.12 -8.91 -6.96
CA TRP A 19 -1.02 -9.80 -7.18
C TRP A 19 -1.20 -10.81 -6.04
N ILE A 20 -0.13 -11.49 -5.62
CA ILE A 20 -0.15 -12.44 -4.50
C ILE A 20 -0.64 -11.75 -3.22
N VAL A 21 -0.01 -10.64 -2.84
CA VAL A 21 -0.37 -9.90 -1.62
C VAL A 21 -1.83 -9.43 -1.66
N SER A 22 -2.27 -8.92 -2.82
CA SER A 22 -3.66 -8.48 -3.03
C SER A 22 -4.64 -9.64 -2.90
N HIS A 23 -4.35 -10.79 -3.53
CA HIS A 23 -5.18 -11.98 -3.49
C HIS A 23 -5.37 -12.51 -2.05
N PHE A 24 -4.28 -12.60 -1.28
CA PHE A 24 -4.36 -13.05 0.11
C PHE A 24 -5.04 -12.03 1.03
N ASN A 25 -4.87 -10.73 0.81
CA ASN A 25 -5.62 -9.71 1.55
C ASN A 25 -7.12 -9.73 1.24
N ALA A 26 -7.50 -9.95 -0.02
CA ALA A 26 -8.90 -10.10 -0.40
C ALA A 26 -9.55 -11.30 0.29
N ARG A 27 -8.86 -12.45 0.30
CA ARG A 27 -9.31 -13.65 1.05
C ARG A 27 -9.49 -13.40 2.54
N LYS A 28 -8.52 -12.75 3.20
CA LYS A 28 -8.62 -12.42 4.65
C LYS A 28 -9.88 -11.62 4.98
N ARG A 29 -10.24 -10.64 4.14
CA ARG A 29 -11.45 -9.84 4.32
C ARG A 29 -12.71 -10.67 4.17
N GLN A 30 -12.76 -11.56 3.17
CA GLN A 30 -13.90 -12.46 2.97
C GLN A 30 -14.12 -13.40 4.16
N THR A 31 -13.05 -14.01 4.69
CA THR A 31 -13.15 -14.92 5.84
C THR A 31 -13.70 -14.23 7.09
N VAL A 32 -13.35 -12.96 7.32
CA VAL A 32 -13.88 -12.16 8.45
C VAL A 32 -15.38 -11.90 8.30
N HIS A 33 -15.87 -11.65 7.07
CA HIS A 33 -17.30 -11.47 6.82
C HIS A 33 -18.08 -12.78 6.96
N GLU A 34 -17.48 -13.90 6.56
CA GLU A 34 -18.08 -15.24 6.71
C GLU A 34 -18.21 -15.64 8.18
N THR A 35 -17.18 -15.43 9.02
CA THR A 35 -17.27 -15.71 10.45
C THR A 35 -18.29 -14.81 11.15
N LEU A 36 -18.40 -13.55 10.74
CA LEU A 36 -19.43 -12.64 11.27
C LEU A 36 -20.84 -13.13 10.92
N ARG A 37 -21.06 -13.51 9.66
CA ARG A 37 -22.35 -14.06 9.22
C ARG A 37 -22.70 -15.33 9.97
N LEU A 38 -21.73 -16.22 10.17
CA LEU A 38 -21.91 -17.45 10.96
C LEU A 38 -22.21 -17.16 12.44
N ALA A 39 -21.62 -16.12 13.03
CA ALA A 39 -21.89 -15.70 14.40
C ALA A 39 -23.30 -15.13 14.57
N ILE A 40 -23.75 -14.32 13.59
CA ILE A 40 -25.12 -13.78 13.53
C ILE A 40 -26.14 -14.91 13.36
N ASP A 41 -25.90 -15.84 12.42
CA ASP A 41 -26.80 -16.97 12.15
C ASP A 41 -26.93 -17.92 13.37
N LYS A 42 -25.90 -17.99 14.22
CA LYS A 42 -25.91 -18.77 15.48
C LYS A 42 -26.57 -18.03 16.66
N GLY A 43 -27.14 -16.85 16.43
CA GLY A 43 -27.85 -16.08 17.44
C GLY A 43 -26.96 -15.50 18.53
N GLN A 44 -25.65 -15.37 18.30
CA GLN A 44 -24.80 -14.66 19.25
C GLN A 44 -25.17 -13.18 19.27
N VAL A 45 -25.48 -12.67 20.47
CA VAL A 45 -25.58 -11.24 20.73
C VAL A 45 -24.18 -10.64 20.58
N LEU A 46 -23.90 -10.07 19.41
CA LEU A 46 -22.69 -9.29 19.19
C LEU A 46 -22.72 -8.11 20.15
N SER A 47 -21.80 -8.07 21.12
CA SER A 47 -21.67 -6.91 21.99
C SER A 47 -21.26 -5.69 21.14
N PRO A 48 -21.79 -4.49 21.42
CA PRO A 48 -21.45 -3.27 20.70
C PRO A 48 -19.93 -3.04 20.60
N GLU A 49 -19.18 -3.41 21.65
CA GLU A 49 -17.72 -3.35 21.70
C GLU A 49 -17.02 -4.21 20.63
N MET A 50 -17.54 -5.40 20.30
CA MET A 50 -16.95 -6.26 19.27
C MET A 50 -17.23 -5.73 17.86
N LEU A 51 -18.42 -5.17 17.64
CA LEU A 51 -18.78 -4.53 16.38
C LEU A 51 -17.90 -3.30 16.13
N ASP A 52 -17.62 -2.53 17.18
CA ASP A 52 -16.81 -1.31 17.10
C ASP A 52 -15.32 -1.64 16.89
N LYS A 53 -14.78 -2.64 17.60
CA LYS A 53 -13.41 -3.15 17.35
C LYS A 53 -13.26 -3.73 15.94
N MET A 54 -14.34 -4.25 15.33
CA MET A 54 -14.34 -4.68 13.93
C MET A 54 -14.41 -3.52 12.93
N SER A 55 -15.15 -2.45 13.25
CA SER A 55 -15.17 -1.22 12.44
C SER A 55 -13.79 -0.56 12.39
N LEU A 56 -13.04 -0.65 13.50
CA LEU A 56 -11.69 -0.13 13.67
C LEU A 56 -10.57 -1.02 13.08
N LEU A 57 -10.88 -2.18 12.49
CA LEU A 57 -9.88 -3.09 11.89
C LEU A 57 -9.03 -2.43 10.80
N THR A 58 -9.47 -1.30 10.25
CA THR A 58 -8.64 -0.43 9.43
C THR A 58 -8.89 1.00 9.84
N ASP A 59 -8.28 1.45 10.94
CA ASP A 59 -8.18 2.89 11.25
C ASP A 59 -7.65 3.60 9.99
N PRO A 60 -8.50 4.35 9.26
CA PRO A 60 -8.15 4.89 7.96
C PRO A 60 -7.02 5.90 8.08
N VAL A 61 -6.97 6.64 9.19
CA VAL A 61 -5.95 7.65 9.47
C VAL A 61 -4.59 6.95 9.59
N ARG A 62 -4.45 5.93 10.45
CA ARG A 62 -3.18 5.19 10.57
C ARG A 62 -2.80 4.45 9.28
N ALA A 63 -3.77 3.94 8.53
CA ALA A 63 -3.53 3.28 7.26
C ALA A 63 -2.96 4.24 6.21
N ASP A 64 -3.46 5.48 6.17
CA ASP A 64 -3.01 6.49 5.22
C ASP A 64 -1.60 6.98 5.54
N LEU A 65 -1.24 7.21 6.82
CA LEU A 65 0.15 7.53 7.18
C LEU A 65 1.12 6.43 6.71
N ARG A 66 0.78 5.16 6.98
CA ARG A 66 1.65 4.04 6.57
C ARG A 66 1.81 3.97 5.07
N ARG A 67 0.72 4.11 4.31
CA ARG A 67 0.74 4.12 2.84
C ARG A 67 1.58 5.28 2.30
N GLY A 68 1.40 6.46 2.89
CA GLY A 68 2.10 7.67 2.49
C GLY A 68 3.62 7.58 2.69
N VAL A 69 4.04 7.17 3.88
CA VAL A 69 5.46 6.96 4.21
C VAL A 69 6.10 5.89 3.31
N LEU A 70 5.39 4.78 3.08
CA LEU A 70 5.91 3.70 2.24
C LEU A 70 6.07 4.15 0.78
N ALA A 71 5.12 4.92 0.25
CA ALA A 71 5.19 5.47 -1.11
C ALA A 71 6.35 6.48 -1.24
N LEU A 72 6.55 7.37 -0.26
CA LEU A 72 7.73 8.24 -0.24
C LEU A 72 9.04 7.44 -0.25
N ALA A 73 9.12 6.38 0.54
CA ALA A 73 10.30 5.51 0.59
C ALA A 73 10.58 4.84 -0.76
N PHE A 74 9.54 4.37 -1.47
CA PHE A 74 9.69 3.82 -2.82
C PHE A 74 10.19 4.86 -3.82
N GLY A 75 9.66 6.09 -3.77
CA GLY A 75 10.15 7.18 -4.62
C GLY A 75 11.60 7.53 -4.37
N ALA A 76 11.99 7.64 -3.09
CA ALA A 76 13.39 7.84 -2.71
C ALA A 76 14.29 6.68 -3.19
N ALA A 77 13.80 5.44 -3.10
CA ALA A 77 14.54 4.28 -3.61
C ALA A 77 14.78 4.35 -5.13
N PHE A 78 13.78 4.76 -5.93
CA PHE A 78 13.97 4.97 -7.37
C PHE A 78 14.95 6.10 -7.69
N ALA A 79 14.94 7.19 -6.92
CA ALA A 79 15.90 8.28 -7.09
C ALA A 79 17.33 7.83 -6.77
N VAL A 80 17.54 7.10 -5.67
CA VAL A 80 18.85 6.54 -5.30
C VAL A 80 19.31 5.52 -6.34
N LEU A 81 18.42 4.62 -6.78
CA LEU A 81 18.72 3.64 -7.81
C LEU A 81 19.15 4.32 -9.12
N GLY A 82 18.42 5.35 -9.56
CA GLY A 82 18.80 6.15 -10.73
C GLY A 82 20.16 6.81 -10.58
N GLY A 83 20.47 7.33 -9.39
CA GLY A 83 21.79 7.86 -9.07
C GLY A 83 22.91 6.82 -9.19
N LEU A 84 22.69 5.61 -8.67
CA LEU A 84 23.67 4.52 -8.75
C LEU A 84 23.87 4.04 -10.19
N ILE A 85 22.80 3.87 -10.96
CA ILE A 85 22.90 3.46 -12.38
C ILE A 85 23.59 4.54 -13.20
N SER A 86 23.37 5.82 -12.88
CA SER A 86 23.98 6.94 -13.61
C SER A 86 25.50 7.04 -13.52
N VAL A 87 26.13 6.27 -12.63
CA VAL A 87 27.59 6.11 -12.56
C VAL A 87 28.13 5.41 -13.81
N GLU A 88 27.39 4.43 -14.33
CA GLU A 88 27.75 3.67 -15.54
C GLU A 88 27.01 4.20 -16.78
N GLU A 89 25.75 4.61 -16.62
CA GLU A 89 24.85 5.04 -17.70
C GLU A 89 24.28 6.43 -17.41
N SER A 90 24.98 7.49 -17.82
CA SER A 90 24.70 8.88 -17.44
C SER A 90 23.27 9.37 -17.77
N GLU A 91 22.62 8.77 -18.77
CA GLU A 91 21.25 9.10 -19.17
C GLU A 91 20.17 8.43 -18.31
N ALA A 92 20.53 7.53 -17.38
CA ALA A 92 19.56 6.78 -16.57
C ALA A 92 18.91 7.62 -15.46
N LEU A 93 19.52 8.73 -15.04
CA LEU A 93 19.05 9.50 -13.89
C LEU A 93 17.70 10.16 -14.16
N THR A 94 17.57 10.90 -15.26
CA THR A 94 16.35 11.64 -15.63
C THR A 94 15.10 10.74 -15.71
N PRO A 95 15.09 9.61 -16.44
CA PRO A 95 13.92 8.74 -16.49
C PRO A 95 13.61 8.10 -15.14
N MET A 96 14.63 7.74 -14.33
CA MET A 96 14.42 7.19 -12.99
C MET A 96 13.80 8.20 -12.03
N LEU A 97 14.20 9.47 -12.11
CA LEU A 97 13.53 10.55 -11.37
C LEU A 97 12.08 10.75 -11.83
N GLY A 98 11.82 10.63 -13.14
CA GLY A 98 10.46 10.64 -13.68
C GLY A 98 9.58 9.53 -13.07
N VAL A 99 10.11 8.31 -12.97
CA VAL A 99 9.42 7.18 -12.31
C VAL A 99 9.27 7.41 -10.80
N ALA A 100 10.27 7.99 -10.14
CA ALA A 100 10.25 8.29 -8.71
C ALA A 100 9.15 9.31 -8.32
N CYS A 101 8.81 10.25 -9.22
CA CYS A 101 7.78 11.25 -8.97
C CYS A 101 6.41 10.64 -8.62
N PHE A 102 6.01 9.54 -9.28
CA PHE A 102 4.71 8.90 -9.05
C PHE A 102 4.49 8.50 -7.59
N PRO A 103 5.32 7.62 -6.99
CA PRO A 103 5.16 7.24 -5.59
C PRO A 103 5.43 8.41 -4.63
N ILE A 104 6.25 9.41 -4.99
CA ILE A 104 6.42 10.61 -4.17
C ILE A 104 5.10 11.39 -4.02
N PHE A 105 4.44 11.71 -5.13
CA PHE A 105 3.17 12.44 -5.11
C PHE A 105 2.06 11.64 -4.42
N ILE A 106 1.99 10.32 -4.63
CA ILE A 106 1.08 9.43 -3.90
C ILE A 106 1.37 9.49 -2.39
N GLY A 107 2.65 9.48 -2.01
CA GLY A 107 3.09 9.56 -0.63
C GLY A 107 2.65 10.85 0.05
N ILE A 108 2.89 11.99 -0.60
CA ILE A 108 2.46 13.32 -0.15
C ILE A 108 0.94 13.36 0.00
N ALA A 109 0.19 12.84 -0.97
CA ALA A 109 -1.28 12.83 -0.92
C ALA A 109 -1.81 12.05 0.30
N TYR A 110 -1.30 10.84 0.56
CA TYR A 110 -1.69 10.04 1.71
C TYR A 110 -1.31 10.68 3.06
N ILE A 111 -0.14 11.32 3.14
CA ILE A 111 0.26 12.06 4.35
C ILE A 111 -0.63 13.29 4.56
N GLY A 112 -1.01 13.98 3.48
CA GLY A 112 -1.98 15.08 3.54
C GLY A 112 -3.34 14.60 4.07
N LEU A 113 -3.88 13.53 3.51
CA LEU A 113 -5.14 12.92 3.98
C LEU A 113 -5.06 12.49 5.45
N TRP A 114 -3.93 11.90 5.86
CA TRP A 114 -3.68 11.57 7.26
C TRP A 114 -3.70 12.80 8.17
N ALA A 115 -3.01 13.88 7.78
CA ALA A 115 -2.93 15.10 8.57
C ALA A 115 -4.31 15.72 8.78
N PHE A 116 -5.12 15.84 7.72
CA PHE A 116 -6.50 16.33 7.80
C PHE A 116 -7.43 15.39 8.58
N GLY A 117 -7.28 14.07 8.41
CA GLY A 117 -8.08 13.08 9.13
C GLY A 117 -7.81 13.09 10.64
N ARG A 118 -6.56 13.30 11.04
CA ARG A 118 -6.14 13.39 12.45
C ARG A 118 -6.75 14.60 13.15
N GLU A 119 -6.84 15.75 12.48
CA GLU A 119 -7.42 16.97 13.05
C GLU A 119 -8.92 16.82 13.33
N LYS A 120 -9.66 16.17 12.43
CA LYS A 120 -11.10 15.91 12.65
C LYS A 120 -11.36 15.02 13.86
N SER A 121 -10.59 13.94 14.03
CA SER A 121 -10.70 13.06 15.21
C SER A 121 -10.25 13.69 16.52
N ALA A 122 -9.54 14.83 16.51
CA ALA A 122 -9.16 15.55 17.72
C ALA A 122 -10.17 16.66 18.11
N ALA A 123 -11.12 16.98 17.21
CA ALA A 123 -12.15 17.99 17.41
C ALA A 123 -13.53 17.40 17.79
N GLU A 124 -13.71 16.09 17.65
CA GLU A 124 -14.83 15.29 18.18
C GLU A 124 -14.50 14.72 19.57
#